data_AF-A0A4P6LYS3-F1
#
_entry.id   AF-A0A4P6LYS3-F1
#
_cell.length_a   1.000
_cell.length_b   1.000
_cell.length_c   1.000
_cell.angle_alpha   90.00
_cell.angle_beta   90.00
_cell.angle_gamma   90.00
#
_symmetry.space_group_name_H-M   'P 1'
#
loop_
_entity.id
_entity.type
_entity.pdbx_description
1 polymer ?
#
loop_
_entity_poly.entity_id
_entity_poly.type
_entity_poly.pdbx_seq_one_letter_code
_entity_poly.pdbx_strand_id
1 'polypeptide(L)'
;MKKGKYMLLAILLCLIFQAEIVRGDIIYEPSDFFWHIHSEQCVYRNRSYIVNGRGGRTSLYTSPTSFKKPSVLKNGDCYNVTYVYTDKKNNDWGYIDGNGKKGWVPLAYMYPVYDSTSFKEEYESRLTKENGELEIQAGDIVYEWNYPGSENPYGMEIDSETTIYYGPVFKDEDGHSWGNVGYLFGNRDFWICIDEPWNGDLPRREISTEIPEPPESIQREYGIFYIIVVFGLIAAVIYSTKSLIKKFYGKIPENGRKDQ
;
A
#
# COMPACT_ATOMS: atom_id res chain seq x y z
N MET A 1 -42.51 30.66 -17.47
CA MET A 1 -42.03 29.33 -17.02
C MET A 1 -41.31 28.48 -18.08
N LYS A 2 -41.26 28.84 -19.38
CA LYS A 2 -40.53 28.05 -20.39
C LYS A 2 -39.03 28.36 -20.50
N LYS A 3 -38.61 29.61 -20.27
CA LYS A 3 -37.20 30.05 -20.38
C LYS A 3 -36.26 29.44 -19.32
N GLY A 4 -36.76 29.17 -18.11
CA GLY A 4 -35.97 28.53 -17.04
C GLY A 4 -35.65 27.06 -17.30
N LYS A 5 -36.50 26.34 -18.05
CA LYS A 5 -36.27 24.92 -18.39
C LYS A 5 -35.13 24.73 -19.38
N TYR A 6 -34.99 25.65 -20.35
CA TYR A 6 -33.88 25.61 -21.31
C TYR A 6 -32.55 26.01 -20.67
N MET A 7 -32.57 26.91 -19.68
CA MET A 7 -31.38 27.29 -18.91
C MET A 7 -30.88 26.13 -18.02
N LEU A 8 -31.81 25.43 -17.36
CA LEU A 8 -31.47 24.27 -16.53
C LEU A 8 -30.95 23.09 -17.38
N LEU A 9 -31.51 22.89 -18.58
CA LEU A 9 -31.04 21.90 -19.55
C LEU A 9 -29.65 22.24 -20.11
N ALA A 10 -29.38 23.53 -20.39
CA ALA A 10 -28.07 24.00 -20.83
C ALA A 10 -27.00 23.82 -19.75
N ILE A 11 -27.33 24.10 -18.48
CA ILE A 11 -26.43 23.86 -17.34
C ILE A 11 -26.16 22.35 -17.17
N LEU A 12 -27.17 21.50 -17.29
CA LEU A 12 -27.00 20.04 -17.24
C LEU A 12 -26.12 19.52 -18.39
N LEU A 13 -26.28 20.05 -19.60
CA LEU A 13 -25.44 19.73 -20.75
C LEU A 13 -23.99 20.19 -20.55
N CYS A 14 -23.76 21.39 -19.98
CA CYS A 14 -22.42 21.85 -19.65
C CYS A 14 -21.74 20.98 -18.58
N LEU A 15 -22.49 20.48 -17.59
CA LEU A 15 -21.95 19.57 -16.56
C LEU A 15 -21.60 18.18 -17.12
N ILE A 16 -22.30 17.70 -18.16
CA ILE A 16 -22.00 16.42 -18.83
C ILE A 16 -20.77 16.53 -19.74
N PHE A 17 -20.47 17.72 -20.27
CA PHE A 17 -19.30 17.99 -21.12
C PHE A 17 -18.01 18.33 -20.35
N GLN A 18 -18.04 18.41 -19.01
CA GLN A 18 -16.86 18.63 -18.17
C GLN A 18 -16.28 17.36 -17.54
N ALA A 19 -16.76 16.17 -17.91
CA ALA A 19 -16.04 14.94 -17.64
C ALA A 19 -14.86 14.82 -18.62
N GLU A 20 -13.83 15.65 -18.44
CA GLU A 20 -12.54 15.34 -19.03
C GLU A 20 -12.11 13.99 -18.47
N ILE A 21 -12.09 12.96 -19.33
CA ILE A 21 -11.38 11.73 -19.03
C ILE A 21 -9.91 12.12 -19.03
N VAL A 22 -9.41 12.52 -17.86
CA VAL A 22 -7.98 12.70 -17.60
C VAL A 22 -7.36 11.32 -17.84
N ARG A 23 -6.75 11.15 -19.01
CA ARG A 23 -5.89 10.00 -19.27
C ARG A 23 -4.56 10.31 -18.60
N GLY A 24 -4.50 10.02 -17.30
CA GLY A 24 -3.23 9.93 -16.61
C GLY A 24 -2.37 8.86 -17.27
N ASP A 25 -1.05 8.99 -17.15
CA ASP A 25 -0.12 7.92 -17.49
C ASP A 25 -0.62 6.60 -16.90
N ILE A 26 -0.63 5.54 -17.71
CA ILE A 26 -1.12 4.23 -17.29
C ILE A 26 -0.14 3.71 -16.24
N ILE A 27 -0.49 3.90 -14.97
CA ILE A 27 0.15 3.21 -13.86
C ILE A 27 -0.15 1.73 -14.04
N TYR A 28 0.88 0.88 -13.97
CA TYR A 28 0.73 -0.56 -14.09
C TYR A 28 -0.24 -1.09 -13.03
N GLU A 29 -1.38 -1.64 -13.46
CA GLU A 29 -2.38 -2.20 -12.56
C GLU A 29 -2.25 -3.72 -12.39
N PRO A 30 -2.59 -4.26 -11.21
CA PRO A 30 -2.81 -5.69 -11.02
C PRO A 30 -3.84 -6.25 -11.99
N SER A 31 -3.65 -7.50 -12.43
CA SER A 31 -4.55 -8.18 -13.36
C SER A 31 -5.32 -9.35 -12.74
N ASP A 32 -5.39 -9.39 -11.41
CA ASP A 32 -6.07 -10.45 -10.68
C ASP A 32 -7.57 -10.20 -10.49
N PHE A 33 -8.34 -11.26 -10.24
CA PHE A 33 -9.79 -11.17 -10.09
C PHE A 33 -10.21 -10.28 -8.90
N PHE A 34 -9.42 -10.25 -7.84
CA PHE A 34 -9.71 -9.41 -6.69
C PHE A 34 -9.55 -7.93 -7.07
N TRP A 35 -8.50 -7.58 -7.80
CA TRP A 35 -8.30 -6.23 -8.33
C TRP A 35 -9.49 -5.74 -9.16
N HIS A 36 -9.97 -6.54 -10.11
CA HIS A 36 -11.09 -6.13 -10.96
C HIS A 36 -12.39 -5.79 -10.20
N ILE A 37 -12.55 -6.30 -8.97
CA ILE A 37 -13.72 -6.03 -8.13
C ILE A 37 -13.44 -4.88 -7.14
N HIS A 38 -12.19 -4.72 -6.71
CA HIS A 38 -11.81 -3.87 -5.58
C HIS A 38 -10.87 -2.71 -5.93
N SER A 39 -10.58 -2.48 -7.22
CA SER A 39 -9.62 -1.46 -7.67
C SER A 39 -9.96 -0.05 -7.17
N GLU A 40 -11.25 0.33 -7.16
CA GLU A 40 -11.70 1.62 -6.62
C GLU A 40 -11.44 1.80 -5.11
N GLN A 41 -11.23 0.69 -4.39
CA GLN A 41 -10.92 0.67 -2.96
C GLN A 41 -9.41 0.60 -2.70
N CYS A 42 -8.60 0.45 -3.75
CA CYS A 42 -7.16 0.36 -3.65
C CYS A 42 -6.52 1.73 -3.82
N VAL A 43 -5.55 2.05 -2.95
CA VAL A 43 -4.79 3.30 -2.99
C VAL A 43 -3.41 3.03 -3.56
N TYR A 44 -3.00 3.82 -4.55
CA TYR A 44 -1.64 3.76 -5.08
C TYR A 44 -0.62 4.18 -4.01
N ARG A 45 0.47 3.42 -3.88
CA ARG A 45 1.46 3.57 -2.82
C ARG A 45 2.90 3.69 -3.35
N ASN A 46 3.30 2.81 -4.26
CA ASN A 46 4.65 2.73 -4.85
C ASN A 46 5.81 3.01 -3.86
N ARG A 47 5.89 2.21 -2.80
CA ARG A 47 6.88 2.36 -1.73
C ARG A 47 7.58 1.04 -1.46
N SER A 48 8.88 1.10 -1.14
CA SER A 48 9.68 -0.09 -0.82
C SER A 48 9.49 -0.50 0.64
N TYR A 49 9.38 -1.80 0.88
CA TYR A 49 9.22 -2.37 2.22
C TYR A 49 10.15 -3.57 2.42
N ILE A 50 10.71 -3.64 3.62
CA ILE A 50 11.45 -4.78 4.15
C ILE A 50 10.44 -5.77 4.75
N VAL A 51 10.58 -7.05 4.42
CA VAL A 51 9.76 -8.09 5.04
C VAL A 51 10.15 -8.24 6.52
N ASN A 52 9.16 -8.17 7.39
CA ASN A 52 9.32 -8.30 8.84
C ASN A 52 8.18 -9.15 9.41
N GLY A 53 8.07 -10.41 8.97
CA GLY A 53 7.07 -11.34 9.48
C GLY A 53 7.56 -12.09 10.72
N ARG A 54 6.64 -12.42 11.63
CA ARG A 54 6.96 -13.22 12.82
C ARG A 54 7.49 -14.60 12.41
N GLY A 55 8.56 -15.04 13.09
CA GLY A 55 9.23 -16.30 12.76
C GLY A 55 10.07 -16.25 11.48
N GLY A 56 10.50 -15.06 11.07
CA GLY A 56 11.48 -14.87 9.99
C GLY A 56 10.87 -14.85 8.58
N ARG A 57 9.54 -14.78 8.44
CA ARG A 57 8.86 -14.85 7.14
C ARG A 57 7.42 -14.35 7.20
N THR A 58 6.88 -13.98 6.04
CA THR A 58 5.44 -13.74 5.83
C THR A 58 4.93 -14.48 4.60
N SER A 59 3.60 -14.64 4.48
CA SER A 59 2.98 -15.30 3.32
C SER A 59 2.49 -14.28 2.31
N LEU A 60 2.70 -14.58 1.03
CA LEU A 60 2.04 -13.90 -0.08
C LEU A 60 0.74 -14.63 -0.39
N TYR A 61 -0.34 -13.91 -0.62
CA TYR A 61 -1.68 -14.43 -0.85
C TYR A 61 -2.15 -14.09 -2.27
N THR A 62 -3.02 -14.92 -2.85
CA THR A 62 -3.63 -14.57 -4.14
C THR A 62 -4.59 -13.40 -4.07
N SER A 63 -5.17 -13.13 -2.89
CA SER A 63 -5.98 -11.96 -2.57
C SER A 63 -6.06 -11.77 -1.05
N PRO A 64 -6.42 -10.57 -0.54
CA PRO A 64 -6.59 -10.31 0.88
C PRO A 64 -7.54 -11.29 1.59
N THR A 65 -8.56 -11.76 0.89
CA THR A 65 -9.60 -12.67 1.42
C THR A 65 -9.34 -14.17 1.17
N SER A 66 -8.22 -14.52 0.51
CA SER A 66 -7.88 -15.89 0.12
C SER A 66 -7.03 -16.62 1.18
N PHE A 67 -7.20 -17.94 1.26
CA PHE A 67 -6.29 -18.83 2.03
C PHE A 67 -5.11 -19.31 1.20
N LYS A 68 -5.16 -19.16 -0.13
CA LYS A 68 -4.13 -19.67 -1.02
C LYS A 68 -2.87 -18.81 -0.87
N LYS A 69 -1.79 -19.48 -0.47
CA LYS A 69 -0.46 -18.90 -0.25
C LYS A 69 0.50 -19.35 -1.35
N PRO A 70 0.53 -18.69 -2.53
CA PRO A 70 1.40 -19.09 -3.64
C PRO A 70 2.89 -19.03 -3.29
N SER A 71 3.28 -18.19 -2.31
CA SER A 71 4.68 -18.05 -1.91
C SER A 71 4.81 -17.59 -0.47
N VAL A 72 6.03 -17.73 0.05
CA VAL A 72 6.51 -17.14 1.31
C VAL A 72 7.59 -16.11 0.96
N LEU A 73 7.65 -15.02 1.72
CA LEU A 73 8.70 -14.00 1.67
C LEU A 73 9.54 -14.11 2.95
N LYS A 74 10.86 -13.92 2.86
CA LYS A 74 11.77 -14.06 4.01
C LYS A 74 12.05 -12.69 4.61
N ASN A 75 12.24 -12.62 5.93
CA ASN A 75 12.61 -11.35 6.55
C ASN A 75 13.91 -10.80 5.98
N GLY A 76 13.98 -9.48 5.87
CA GLY A 76 15.10 -8.78 5.24
C GLY A 76 14.99 -8.63 3.72
N ASP A 77 14.16 -9.43 3.04
CA ASP A 77 13.89 -9.22 1.61
C ASP A 77 13.16 -7.88 1.42
N CYS A 78 13.52 -7.13 0.37
CA CYS A 78 12.89 -5.86 0.03
C CYS A 78 11.97 -6.01 -1.20
N TYR A 79 10.77 -5.44 -1.11
CA TYR A 79 9.78 -5.44 -2.18
C TYR A 79 9.10 -4.08 -2.31
N ASN A 80 8.86 -3.63 -3.55
CA ASN A 80 7.99 -2.50 -3.82
C ASN A 80 6.52 -2.94 -3.68
N VAL A 81 5.76 -2.16 -2.91
CA VAL A 81 4.31 -2.27 -2.79
C VAL A 81 3.68 -1.17 -3.64
N THR A 82 2.98 -1.57 -4.70
CA THR A 82 2.40 -0.63 -5.66
C THR A 82 1.03 -0.13 -5.24
N TYR A 83 0.19 -1.01 -4.68
CA TYR A 83 -1.16 -0.67 -4.21
C TYR A 83 -1.43 -1.21 -2.82
N VAL A 84 -2.31 -0.51 -2.09
CA VAL A 84 -2.77 -0.91 -0.76
C VAL A 84 -4.29 -1.04 -0.75
N TYR A 85 -4.78 -2.16 -0.22
CA TYR A 85 -6.19 -2.40 0.06
C TYR A 85 -6.40 -2.51 1.56
N THR A 86 -7.33 -1.73 2.12
CA THR A 86 -7.72 -1.84 3.53
C THR A 86 -8.98 -2.70 3.65
N ASP A 87 -8.90 -3.80 4.39
CA ASP A 87 -10.05 -4.69 4.61
C ASP A 87 -11.02 -4.15 5.67
N LYS A 88 -12.18 -4.82 5.86
CA LYS A 88 -13.19 -4.36 6.84
C LYS A 88 -12.75 -4.50 8.31
N LYS A 89 -11.61 -5.14 8.55
CA LYS A 89 -10.97 -5.26 9.86
C LYS A 89 -9.85 -4.25 10.05
N ASN A 90 -9.72 -3.29 9.13
CA ASN A 90 -8.68 -2.27 9.10
C ASN A 90 -7.26 -2.85 8.98
N ASN A 91 -7.09 -4.01 8.34
CA ASN A 91 -5.76 -4.45 7.94
C ASN A 91 -5.44 -3.92 6.55
N ASP A 92 -4.25 -3.35 6.40
CA ASP A 92 -3.71 -2.97 5.11
C ASP A 92 -3.01 -4.14 4.43
N TRP A 93 -3.33 -4.33 3.16
CA TRP A 93 -2.77 -5.34 2.28
C TRP A 93 -2.02 -4.69 1.13
N GLY A 94 -0.72 -4.90 1.06
CA GLY A 94 0.13 -4.42 -0.03
C GLY A 94 0.16 -5.41 -1.18
N TYR A 95 0.07 -4.92 -2.40
CA TYR A 95 0.27 -5.71 -3.61
C TYR A 95 1.73 -5.63 -4.07
N ILE A 96 2.34 -6.79 -4.31
CA ILE A 96 3.70 -6.95 -4.82
C ILE A 96 3.61 -7.60 -6.20
N ASP A 97 4.34 -7.05 -7.18
CA ASP A 97 4.58 -7.65 -8.49
C ASP A 97 6.03 -7.36 -8.89
N GLY A 98 6.94 -8.28 -8.57
CA GLY A 98 8.37 -8.08 -8.76
C GLY A 98 9.19 -9.26 -8.27
N ASN A 99 10.41 -9.41 -8.79
CA ASN A 99 11.35 -10.48 -8.40
C ASN A 99 10.73 -11.90 -8.48
N GLY A 100 9.86 -12.14 -9.47
CA GLY A 100 9.15 -13.41 -9.66
C GLY A 100 8.10 -13.72 -8.58
N LYS A 101 7.73 -12.73 -7.76
CA LYS A 101 6.66 -12.82 -6.75
C LYS A 101 5.51 -11.91 -7.15
N LYS A 102 4.29 -12.44 -7.04
CA LYS A 102 3.06 -11.71 -7.38
C LYS A 102 1.95 -12.05 -6.39
N GLY A 103 1.36 -11.04 -5.77
CA GLY A 103 0.20 -11.19 -4.88
C GLY A 103 0.16 -10.18 -3.75
N TRP A 104 -0.70 -10.47 -2.77
CA TRP A 104 -1.04 -9.59 -1.67
C TRP A 104 -0.36 -10.03 -0.37
N VAL A 105 0.24 -9.09 0.36
CA VAL A 105 0.89 -9.32 1.65
C VAL A 105 0.30 -8.39 2.70
N PRO A 106 0.08 -8.82 3.95
CA PRO A 106 -0.34 -7.90 5.00
C PRO A 106 0.80 -6.93 5.33
N LEU A 107 0.53 -5.63 5.27
CA LEU A 107 1.53 -4.61 5.60
C LEU A 107 1.93 -4.61 7.07
N ALA A 108 1.12 -5.20 7.96
CA ALA A 108 1.51 -5.44 9.35
C ALA A 108 2.78 -6.32 9.51
N TYR A 109 3.18 -7.04 8.45
CA TYR A 109 4.41 -7.86 8.41
C TYR A 109 5.47 -7.28 7.47
N MET A 110 5.35 -6.00 7.13
CA MET A 110 6.24 -5.26 6.24
C MET A 110 6.64 -3.98 6.97
N TYR A 111 7.91 -3.62 6.90
CA TYR A 111 8.43 -2.38 7.47
C TYR A 111 8.88 -1.47 6.33
N PRO A 112 8.44 -0.21 6.25
CA PRO A 112 8.83 0.65 5.15
C PRO A 112 10.35 0.89 5.15
N VAL A 113 10.95 0.89 3.96
CA VAL A 113 12.29 1.47 3.79
C VAL A 113 12.17 2.97 4.03
N TYR A 114 13.08 3.53 4.83
CA TYR A 114 13.03 4.95 5.18
C TYR A 114 13.17 5.82 3.93
N ASP A 115 12.22 6.73 3.76
CA ASP A 115 12.00 7.53 2.55
C ASP A 115 11.33 8.87 2.91
N SER A 116 10.98 9.68 1.91
CA SER A 116 10.32 10.98 2.11
C SER A 116 9.03 10.88 2.91
N THR A 117 8.23 9.83 2.70
CA THR A 117 7.00 9.62 3.47
C THR A 117 7.32 9.38 4.94
N SER A 118 8.29 8.51 5.24
CA SER A 118 8.78 8.26 6.61
C SER A 118 9.26 9.55 7.28
N PHE A 119 10.05 10.33 6.54
CA PHE A 119 10.60 11.59 7.01
C PHE A 119 9.50 12.61 7.33
N LYS A 120 8.50 12.76 6.45
CA LYS A 120 7.38 13.67 6.70
C LYS A 120 6.53 13.25 7.88
N GLU A 121 6.31 11.95 8.09
CA GLU A 121 5.60 11.42 9.26
C GLU A 121 6.36 11.73 10.56
N GLU A 122 7.67 11.57 10.57
CA GLU A 122 8.52 11.84 11.74
C GLU A 122 8.66 13.34 12.05
N TYR A 123 8.84 14.16 11.01
CA TYR A 123 9.14 15.59 11.12
C TYR A 123 7.95 16.51 10.83
N GLU A 124 6.72 15.99 10.81
CA GLU A 124 5.51 16.74 10.44
C GLU A 124 5.41 18.11 11.12
N SER A 125 5.70 18.15 12.44
CA SER A 125 5.65 19.38 13.24
C SER A 125 6.71 20.44 12.90
N ARG A 126 7.78 20.05 12.19
CA ARG A 126 8.88 20.91 11.74
C ARG A 126 8.74 21.33 10.27
N LEU A 127 7.75 20.81 9.55
CA LEU A 127 7.48 21.18 8.17
C LEU A 127 6.72 22.52 8.11
N THR A 128 7.22 23.46 7.32
CA THR A 128 6.50 24.69 7.01
C THR A 128 5.68 24.51 5.73
N LYS A 129 4.59 25.26 5.59
CA LYS A 129 3.76 25.27 4.37
C LYS A 129 4.35 26.14 3.25
N GLU A 130 5.58 26.57 3.41
CA GLU A 130 6.29 27.35 2.41
C GLU A 130 6.44 26.53 1.13
N ASN A 131 6.32 27.24 0.02
CA ASN A 131 6.45 26.70 -1.32
C ASN A 131 7.13 27.76 -2.18
N GLY A 132 7.80 27.31 -3.23
CA GLY A 132 8.56 28.19 -4.10
C GLY A 132 8.99 27.49 -5.38
N GLU A 133 9.72 28.24 -6.17
CA GLU A 133 10.38 27.78 -7.39
C GLU A 133 11.89 27.79 -7.13
N LEU A 134 12.57 26.72 -7.52
CA LEU A 134 14.01 26.60 -7.34
C LEU A 134 14.73 27.49 -8.37
N GLU A 135 15.66 28.32 -7.92
CA GLU A 135 16.48 29.15 -8.81
C GLU A 135 17.59 28.30 -9.45
N ILE A 136 17.40 27.87 -10.69
CA ILE A 136 18.32 26.99 -11.46
C ILE A 136 18.46 27.45 -12.91
N GLN A 137 19.50 26.99 -13.58
CA GLN A 137 19.80 27.26 -14.99
C GLN A 137 19.99 25.97 -15.77
N ALA A 138 19.80 26.05 -17.09
CA ALA A 138 20.09 24.94 -17.99
C ALA A 138 21.57 24.53 -17.89
N GLY A 139 21.82 23.23 -17.74
CA GLY A 139 23.14 22.63 -17.54
C GLY A 139 23.57 22.50 -16.07
N ASP A 140 22.79 23.04 -15.12
CA ASP A 140 23.04 22.79 -13.70
C ASP A 140 22.80 21.30 -13.37
N ILE A 141 23.53 20.81 -12.36
CA ILE A 141 23.26 19.50 -11.76
C ILE A 141 22.59 19.75 -10.42
N VAL A 142 21.36 19.25 -10.26
CA VAL A 142 20.59 19.33 -9.03
C VAL A 142 20.52 17.95 -8.38
N TYR A 143 20.73 17.89 -7.07
CA TYR A 143 20.72 16.63 -6.33
C TYR A 143 19.35 16.35 -5.69
N GLU A 144 18.79 15.20 -6.03
CA GLU A 144 17.57 14.63 -5.46
C GLU A 144 17.91 13.71 -4.29
N TRP A 145 17.25 13.94 -3.16
CA TRP A 145 17.43 13.19 -1.93
C TRP A 145 16.14 12.48 -1.56
N ASN A 146 16.23 11.21 -1.11
CA ASN A 146 15.03 10.48 -0.66
C ASN A 146 14.40 11.14 0.56
N TYR A 147 15.22 11.79 1.39
CA TYR A 147 14.85 12.63 2.53
C TYR A 147 16.03 13.57 2.84
N PRO A 148 15.83 14.69 3.57
CA PRO A 148 16.91 15.60 3.93
C PRO A 148 18.11 14.91 4.58
N GLY A 149 19.26 14.93 3.88
CA GLY A 149 20.51 14.28 4.31
C GLY A 149 20.56 12.75 4.10
N SER A 150 19.70 12.17 3.25
CA SER A 150 19.76 10.75 2.86
C SER A 150 21.05 10.34 2.15
N GLU A 151 21.50 9.10 2.32
CA GLU A 151 22.64 8.61 1.54
C GLU A 151 22.38 8.56 0.02
N ASN A 152 23.46 8.67 -0.77
CA ASN A 152 23.49 8.48 -2.22
C ASN A 152 22.45 9.33 -3.00
N PRO A 153 22.49 10.67 -2.91
CA PRO A 153 21.60 11.51 -3.69
C PRO A 153 21.83 11.31 -5.20
N TYR A 154 20.78 11.51 -5.99
CA TYR A 154 20.81 11.37 -7.44
C TYR A 154 20.99 12.75 -8.09
N GLY A 155 22.05 12.92 -8.88
CA GLY A 155 22.27 14.14 -9.65
C GLY A 155 21.49 14.13 -10.96
N MET A 156 20.70 15.17 -11.20
CA MET A 156 19.95 15.41 -12.44
C MET A 156 20.49 16.64 -13.16
N GLU A 157 20.82 16.52 -14.44
CA GLU A 157 21.14 17.67 -15.30
C GLU A 157 19.84 18.37 -15.73
N ILE A 158 19.80 19.68 -15.56
CA ILE A 158 18.63 20.52 -15.82
C ILE A 158 18.63 20.97 -17.28
N ASP A 159 17.54 20.73 -18.00
CA ASP A 159 17.36 21.28 -19.36
C ASP A 159 16.79 22.71 -19.33
N SER A 160 16.73 23.35 -20.49
CA SER A 160 16.24 24.73 -20.62
C SER A 160 14.74 24.92 -20.38
N GLU A 161 13.97 23.83 -20.33
CA GLU A 161 12.51 23.86 -20.16
C GLU A 161 12.09 23.41 -18.75
N THR A 162 13.05 22.98 -17.92
CA THR A 162 12.81 22.44 -16.59
C THR A 162 12.56 23.57 -15.59
N THR A 163 11.39 23.53 -14.96
CA THR A 163 11.06 24.35 -13.79
C THR A 163 10.74 23.44 -12.62
N ILE A 164 11.40 23.66 -11.48
CA ILE A 164 11.21 22.84 -10.28
C ILE A 164 10.47 23.66 -9.22
N TYR A 165 9.28 23.22 -8.87
CA TYR A 165 8.52 23.75 -7.74
C TYR A 165 8.70 22.86 -6.52
N TYR A 166 8.88 23.48 -5.36
CA TYR A 166 9.05 22.78 -4.09
C TYR A 166 8.02 23.25 -3.05
N GLY A 167 7.84 22.41 -2.03
CA GLY A 167 7.00 22.63 -0.86
C GLY A 167 6.36 21.31 -0.40
N PRO A 168 6.22 21.05 0.92
CA PRO A 168 6.63 21.86 2.08
C PRO A 168 8.16 22.00 2.25
N VAL A 169 8.58 22.85 3.18
CA VAL A 169 10.01 23.09 3.50
C VAL A 169 10.35 22.56 4.90
N PHE A 170 11.54 21.97 5.03
CA PHE A 170 12.13 21.52 6.29
C PHE A 170 13.46 22.25 6.52
N LYS A 171 13.70 22.73 7.74
CA LYS A 171 15.01 23.29 8.13
C LYS A 171 15.78 22.29 8.99
N ASP A 172 16.96 21.91 8.54
CA ASP A 172 17.83 20.97 9.24
C ASP A 172 18.60 21.61 10.40
N GLU A 173 19.37 20.80 11.12
CA GLU A 173 20.13 21.18 12.30
C GLU A 173 21.35 22.07 11.97
N ASP A 174 21.86 21.99 10.73
CA ASP A 174 22.97 22.80 10.23
C ASP A 174 22.48 24.14 9.63
N GLY A 175 21.16 24.29 9.47
CA GLY A 175 20.49 25.49 9.02
C GLY A 175 20.10 25.49 7.55
N HIS A 176 20.29 24.38 6.82
CA HIS A 176 19.86 24.26 5.44
C HIS A 176 18.35 24.05 5.34
N SER A 177 17.79 24.63 4.29
CA SER A 177 16.38 24.58 3.92
C SER A 177 16.21 23.54 2.83
N TRP A 178 15.34 22.57 3.06
CA TRP A 178 15.06 21.47 2.16
C TRP A 178 13.64 21.60 1.64
N GLY A 179 13.46 21.63 0.33
CA GLY A 179 12.16 21.68 -0.32
C GLY A 179 11.73 20.31 -0.82
N ASN A 180 10.52 19.88 -0.49
CA ASN A 180 9.95 18.64 -1.04
C ASN A 180 9.44 18.89 -2.47
N VAL A 181 9.76 18.00 -3.41
CA VAL A 181 9.27 18.03 -4.78
C VAL A 181 8.28 16.89 -4.96
N GLY A 182 7.03 17.22 -5.27
CA GLY A 182 5.97 16.23 -5.41
C GLY A 182 6.10 15.36 -6.66
N TYR A 183 6.55 15.95 -7.78
CA TYR A 183 6.73 15.26 -9.05
C TYR A 183 7.71 16.00 -9.96
N LEU A 184 8.67 15.27 -10.53
CA LEU A 184 9.56 15.74 -11.60
C LEU A 184 9.99 14.53 -12.44
N PHE A 185 9.78 14.57 -13.77
CA PHE A 185 10.22 13.52 -14.71
C PHE A 185 9.96 12.07 -14.29
N GLY A 186 8.82 11.79 -13.67
CA GLY A 186 8.46 10.44 -13.21
C GLY A 186 8.93 10.12 -11.79
N ASN A 187 9.90 10.86 -11.25
CA ASN A 187 10.28 10.83 -9.84
C ASN A 187 9.23 11.57 -9.02
N ARG A 188 8.94 11.05 -7.83
CA ARG A 188 7.90 11.55 -6.93
C ARG A 188 8.43 11.63 -5.53
N ASP A 189 7.97 12.65 -4.81
CA ASP A 189 8.14 12.79 -3.37
C ASP A 189 9.61 12.65 -2.92
N PHE A 190 10.46 13.55 -3.39
CA PHE A 190 11.87 13.64 -3.02
C PHE A 190 12.19 15.04 -2.50
N TRP A 191 13.43 15.28 -2.06
CA TRP A 191 13.86 16.53 -1.45
C TRP A 191 15.07 17.11 -2.18
N ILE A 192 15.14 18.45 -2.21
CA ILE A 192 16.28 19.20 -2.71
C ILE A 192 16.70 20.19 -1.63
N CYS A 193 18.01 20.36 -1.41
CA CYS A 193 18.53 21.45 -0.59
C CYS A 193 18.38 22.76 -1.39
N ILE A 194 17.56 23.70 -0.90
CA ILE A 194 17.24 24.96 -1.59
C ILE A 194 18.45 25.90 -1.55
N ASP A 195 19.22 25.88 -0.47
CA ASP A 195 20.36 26.79 -0.27
C ASP A 195 21.56 26.42 -1.17
N GLU A 196 21.71 25.12 -1.49
CA GLU A 196 22.80 24.60 -2.30
C GLU A 196 22.38 23.35 -3.12
N PRO A 197 21.48 23.49 -4.10
CA PRO A 197 20.90 22.35 -4.83
C PRO A 197 21.93 21.53 -5.63
N TRP A 198 23.09 22.12 -5.92
CA TRP A 198 24.23 21.53 -6.62
C TRP A 198 25.18 20.75 -5.72
N ASN A 199 24.98 20.74 -4.39
CA ASN A 199 25.85 20.01 -3.48
C ASN A 199 25.29 18.61 -3.18
N GLY A 200 25.96 17.59 -3.71
CA GLY A 200 25.67 16.18 -3.42
C GLY A 200 26.38 15.63 -2.18
N ASP A 201 27.21 16.42 -1.51
CA ASP A 201 28.02 16.04 -0.35
C ASP A 201 27.63 16.86 0.90
N LEU A 202 26.32 16.88 1.18
CA LEU A 202 25.76 17.48 2.39
C LEU A 202 25.86 16.52 3.59
N PRO A 203 25.86 17.05 4.84
CA PRO A 203 25.87 16.23 6.05
C PRO A 203 24.79 15.15 6.05
N ARG A 204 25.21 13.92 6.35
CA ARG A 204 24.28 12.79 6.41
C ARG A 204 23.44 12.84 7.67
N ARG A 205 22.13 12.69 7.49
CA ARG A 205 21.19 12.51 8.61
C ARG A 205 21.20 11.06 9.06
N GLU A 206 21.51 10.84 10.33
CA GLU A 206 21.34 9.54 10.97
C GLU A 206 19.84 9.26 11.17
N ILE A 207 19.42 8.06 10.78
CA ILE A 207 18.05 7.56 10.97
C ILE A 207 18.08 6.34 11.88
N SER A 208 16.99 6.10 12.60
CA SER A 208 16.84 4.84 13.32
C SER A 208 16.77 3.68 12.33
N THR A 209 17.57 2.64 12.60
CA THR A 209 17.54 1.38 11.85
C THR A 209 16.80 0.27 12.61
N GLU A 210 16.18 0.61 13.74
CA GLU A 210 15.44 -0.35 14.57
C GLU A 210 14.11 -0.70 13.91
N ILE A 211 13.99 -1.97 13.51
CA ILE A 211 12.74 -2.53 12.98
C ILE A 211 11.94 -3.10 14.16
N PRO A 212 10.73 -2.60 14.44
CA PRO A 212 9.92 -3.07 15.57
C PRO A 212 9.48 -4.52 15.39
N GLU A 213 9.19 -5.21 16.49
CA GLU A 213 8.63 -6.56 16.40
C GLU A 213 7.24 -6.53 15.74
N PRO A 214 6.98 -7.43 14.76
CA PRO A 214 5.67 -7.50 14.13
C PRO A 214 4.63 -8.11 15.09
N PRO A 215 3.33 -7.81 14.88
CA PRO A 215 2.26 -8.39 15.67
C PRO A 215 2.25 -9.93 15.59
N GLU A 216 1.75 -10.60 16.63
CA GLU A 216 1.72 -12.07 16.66
C GLU A 216 0.81 -12.65 15.58
N SER A 217 -0.29 -11.96 15.29
CA SER A 217 -1.27 -12.33 14.27
C SER A 217 -2.09 -11.11 13.85
N ILE A 218 -2.78 -11.25 12.72
CA ILE A 218 -3.79 -10.29 12.24
C ILE A 218 -5.15 -10.97 12.16
N GLN A 219 -6.22 -10.24 12.45
CA GLN A 219 -7.58 -10.75 12.29
C GLN A 219 -7.98 -10.69 10.81
N ARG A 220 -8.07 -11.83 10.13
CA ARG A 220 -8.35 -11.88 8.69
C ARG A 220 -9.83 -11.88 8.36
N GLU A 221 -10.20 -11.18 7.28
CA GLU A 221 -11.47 -11.37 6.57
C GLU A 221 -11.33 -12.51 5.55
N TYR A 222 -12.38 -13.31 5.41
CA TYR A 222 -12.43 -14.44 4.47
C TYR A 222 -13.61 -14.32 3.53
N GLY A 223 -13.41 -14.72 2.26
CA GLY A 223 -14.47 -14.66 1.25
C GLY A 223 -15.69 -15.52 1.62
N ILE A 224 -16.89 -15.03 1.31
CA ILE A 224 -18.18 -15.66 1.66
C ILE A 224 -18.27 -17.12 1.18
N PHE A 225 -17.77 -17.41 -0.03
CA PHE A 225 -17.73 -18.78 -0.55
C PHE A 225 -16.98 -19.75 0.37
N TYR A 226 -15.87 -19.31 0.96
CA TYR A 226 -15.11 -20.15 1.87
C TYR A 226 -15.88 -20.43 3.16
N ILE A 227 -16.53 -19.40 3.71
CA ILE A 227 -17.38 -19.52 4.89
C ILE A 227 -18.45 -20.59 4.64
N ILE A 228 -19.14 -20.53 3.50
CA ILE A 228 -20.17 -21.52 3.12
C ILE A 228 -19.58 -22.93 3.01
N VAL A 229 -18.42 -23.10 2.36
CA VAL A 229 -17.78 -24.42 2.21
C VAL A 229 -17.39 -25.01 3.55
N VAL A 230 -16.76 -24.24 4.45
CA VAL A 230 -16.35 -24.73 5.77
C VAL A 230 -17.56 -25.09 6.63
N PHE A 231 -18.58 -24.23 6.69
CA PHE A 231 -19.79 -24.54 7.45
C PHE A 231 -20.56 -25.72 6.84
N GLY A 232 -20.57 -25.85 5.51
CA GLY A 232 -21.13 -27.00 4.82
C GLY A 232 -20.41 -28.31 5.16
N LEU A 233 -19.08 -28.30 5.16
CA LEU A 233 -18.27 -29.46 5.56
C LEU A 233 -18.48 -29.84 7.03
N ILE A 234 -18.50 -28.85 7.93
CA ILE A 234 -18.79 -29.10 9.36
C ILE A 234 -20.17 -29.73 9.53
N ALA A 235 -21.19 -29.20 8.86
CA ALA A 235 -22.55 -29.76 8.91
C ALA A 235 -22.58 -31.20 8.35
N ALA A 236 -21.87 -31.47 7.26
CA ALA A 236 -21.77 -32.81 6.69
C ALA A 236 -21.06 -33.80 7.63
N VAL A 237 -19.99 -33.38 8.31
CA VAL A 237 -19.30 -34.20 9.33
C VAL A 237 -20.21 -34.49 10.52
N ILE A 238 -20.96 -33.48 11.01
CA ILE A 238 -21.91 -33.68 12.10
C ILE A 238 -23.02 -34.65 11.69
N TYR A 239 -23.58 -34.50 10.49
CA TYR A 239 -24.64 -35.37 9.99
C TYR A 239 -24.17 -36.82 9.78
N SER A 240 -23.02 -37.00 9.15
CA SER A 240 -22.42 -38.32 8.96
C SER A 240 -22.08 -39.00 10.29
N THR A 241 -21.53 -38.26 11.26
CA THR A 241 -21.25 -38.78 12.62
C THR A 241 -22.54 -39.20 13.33
N LYS A 242 -23.60 -38.38 13.30
CA LYS A 242 -24.91 -38.74 13.86
C LYS A 242 -25.50 -39.99 13.19
N SER A 243 -25.38 -40.10 11.87
CA SER A 243 -25.85 -41.25 11.11
C SER A 243 -25.09 -42.53 11.47
N LEU A 244 -23.77 -42.45 11.62
CA LEU A 244 -22.92 -43.56 12.07
C LEU A 244 -23.26 -43.97 13.50
N ILE A 245 -23.39 -43.02 14.43
CA ILE A 245 -23.80 -43.33 15.82
C ILE A 245 -25.16 -44.04 15.83
N LYS A 246 -26.16 -43.54 15.10
CA LYS A 246 -27.47 -44.20 14.99
C LYS A 246 -27.37 -45.60 14.40
N LYS A 247 -26.53 -45.81 13.39
CA LYS A 247 -26.35 -47.11 12.72
C LYS A 247 -25.65 -48.14 13.59
N PHE A 248 -24.64 -47.73 14.37
CA PHE A 248 -23.82 -48.64 15.18
C PHE A 248 -24.30 -48.79 16.63
N TYR A 249 -24.93 -47.77 17.21
CA TYR A 249 -25.36 -47.75 18.62
C TYR A 249 -26.89 -47.70 18.79
N GLY A 250 -27.66 -47.52 17.72
CA GLY A 250 -29.14 -47.49 17.77
C GLY A 250 -29.82 -48.86 17.90
N LYS A 251 -29.07 -49.94 18.06
CA LYS A 251 -29.57 -51.29 18.38
C LYS A 251 -28.88 -51.82 19.64
N ILE A 252 -29.28 -51.32 20.80
CA ILE A 252 -29.27 -52.16 22.00
C ILE A 252 -30.62 -52.87 21.97
N PRO A 253 -30.69 -54.19 21.74
CA PRO A 253 -31.94 -54.92 21.87
C PRO A 253 -32.33 -54.92 23.35
N GLU A 254 -33.51 -54.39 23.67
CA GLU A 254 -34.22 -54.81 24.88
C GLU A 254 -34.56 -56.29 24.71
N ASN A 255 -33.68 -57.19 25.17
CA ASN A 255 -34.01 -58.59 25.29
C ASN A 255 -33.53 -59.07 26.66
N GLY A 256 -34.45 -59.13 27.62
CA GLY A 256 -34.17 -59.72 28.92
C GLY A 256 -35.04 -59.25 30.09
N ARG A 257 -36.37 -59.20 29.95
CA ARG A 257 -37.24 -59.38 31.11
C ARG A 257 -38.44 -60.23 30.73
N LYS A 258 -38.20 -61.54 30.67
CA LYS A 258 -39.21 -62.55 30.91
C LYS A 258 -39.09 -62.98 32.36
N ASP A 259 -40.23 -62.95 33.03
CA ASP A 259 -40.65 -63.80 34.15
C ASP A 259 -39.84 -63.73 35.45
N GLN A 260 -40.37 -62.95 36.41
CA GLN A 260 -40.59 -63.36 37.80
C GLN A 260 -41.69 -62.50 38.43
#